data_AF-A0A5R9A881-F1
#
_entry.id   AF-A0A5R9A881-F1
#
_cell.length_a   1.000
_cell.length_b   1.000
_cell.length_c   1.000
_cell.angle_alpha   90.00
_cell.angle_beta   90.00
_cell.angle_gamma   90.00
#
_symmetry.space_group_name_H-M   'P 1'
#
loop_
_entity.id
_entity.type
_entity.pdbx_description
1 polymer ?
#
loop_
_entity_poly.entity_id
_entity_poly.type
_entity_poly.pdbx_seq_one_letter_code
_entity_poly.pdbx_strand_id
1 'polypeptide(L)' 'MDILQEALEFEKAKMSNMTTSDRVTASREAKRLILAINEIYKNTKDETLMDVMKRLTVKKKRIDVRLKGRPDSGI' A
#
# COMPACT_ATOMS: atom_id res chain seq x y z
N MET A 1 11.88 -7.37 -11.79
CA MET A 1 11.61 -7.58 -10.35
C MET A 1 10.19 -8.08 -10.22
N ASP A 2 9.97 -9.08 -9.38
CA ASP A 2 8.65 -9.67 -9.17
C ASP A 2 7.81 -8.73 -8.29
N ILE A 3 6.64 -8.33 -8.79
CA ILE A 3 5.76 -7.37 -8.09
C ILE A 3 5.34 -7.90 -6.73
N LEU A 4 5.25 -9.22 -6.58
CA LEU A 4 4.95 -9.84 -5.29
C LEU A 4 6.11 -9.71 -4.31
N GLN A 5 7.35 -9.80 -4.79
CA GLN A 5 8.52 -9.59 -3.96
C GLN A 5 8.60 -8.13 -3.47
N GLU A 6 8.40 -7.15 -4.37
CA GLU A 6 8.34 -5.73 -3.99
C GLU A 6 7.22 -5.45 -2.97
N ALA A 7 6.06 -6.08 -3.15
CA ALA A 7 4.94 -5.97 -2.23
C ALA A 7 5.27 -6.52 -0.83
N LEU A 8 5.95 -7.67 -0.76
CA LEU A 8 6.38 -8.27 0.50
C LEU A 8 7.47 -7.43 1.20
N GLU A 9 8.40 -6.85 0.45
CA GLU A 9 9.41 -5.94 0.99
C GLU A 9 8.77 -4.67 1.54
N PHE A 10 7.84 -4.07 0.78
CA PHE A 10 7.07 -2.93 1.24
C PHE A 10 6.25 -3.27 2.49
N GLU A 11 5.66 -4.47 2.56
CA GLU A 11 4.92 -4.95 3.72
C GLU A 11 5.81 -5.09 4.97
N LYS A 12 7.05 -5.57 4.81
CA LYS A 12 8.02 -5.72 5.91
C LYS A 12 8.70 -4.42 6.33
N ALA A 13 8.74 -3.42 5.44
CA ALA A 13 9.40 -2.14 5.71
C ALA A 13 8.83 -1.42 6.94
N LYS A 14 9.70 -0.97 7.86
CA LYS A 14 9.30 -0.19 9.03
C LYS A 14 8.96 1.24 8.60
N MET A 15 7.76 1.68 8.97
CA MET A 15 7.22 3.00 8.62
C MET A 15 7.29 3.99 9.81
N SER A 16 8.36 3.90 10.60
CA SER A 16 8.65 4.78 11.74
C SER A 16 9.51 5.97 11.31
N ASN A 17 9.36 7.13 11.98
CA ASN A 17 10.22 8.32 11.79
C ASN A 17 10.31 8.86 10.35
N MET A 18 9.28 8.62 9.54
CA MET A 18 9.21 9.11 8.16
C MET A 18 8.95 10.62 8.10
N THR A 19 9.73 11.31 7.27
CA THR A 19 9.46 12.70 6.88
C THR A 19 8.19 12.79 6.02
N THR A 20 7.72 14.01 5.76
CA THR A 20 6.58 14.23 4.85
C THR A 20 6.88 13.72 3.45
N SER A 21 8.11 13.92 2.94
CA SER A 21 8.53 13.42 1.62
C SER A 21 8.48 11.89 1.57
N ASP A 22 9.01 11.22 2.60
CA ASP A 22 8.99 9.75 2.69
C ASP A 22 7.56 9.21 2.69
N ARG A 23 6.64 9.88 3.39
CA ARG A 23 5.21 9.51 3.40
C ARG A 23 4.57 9.64 2.03
N VAL A 24 4.89 10.70 1.28
CA VAL A 24 4.37 10.89 -0.09
C VAL A 24 4.87 9.75 -1.00
N THR A 25 6.17 9.47 -0.97
CA THR A 25 6.78 8.41 -1.77
C THR A 25 6.20 7.04 -1.41
N ALA A 26 6.15 6.71 -0.13
CA ALA A 26 5.59 5.44 0.35
C ALA A 26 4.10 5.27 0.02
N SER A 27 3.30 6.35 0.06
CA SER A 27 1.88 6.30 -0.34
C SER A 27 1.72 6.04 -1.85
N ARG A 28 2.54 6.69 -2.68
CA ARG A 28 2.55 6.49 -4.13
C ARG A 28 2.99 5.08 -4.50
N GLU A 29 4.04 4.58 -3.84
CA GLU A 29 4.54 3.22 -4.02
C GLU A 29 3.51 2.17 -3.63
N ALA A 30 2.86 2.31 -2.48
CA ALA A 30 1.78 1.40 -2.10
C ALA A 30 0.65 1.37 -3.15
N LYS A 31 0.28 2.53 -3.72
CA LYS A 31 -0.72 2.60 -4.79
C LYS A 31 -0.25 1.89 -6.06
N ARG A 32 1.02 2.08 -6.45
CA ARG A 32 1.65 1.41 -7.60
C ARG A 32 1.54 -0.11 -7.45
N LEU A 33 1.96 -0.64 -6.30
CA LEU A 33 1.95 -2.07 -6.02
C LEU A 33 0.53 -2.66 -6.02
N ILE A 34 -0.44 -1.99 -5.38
CA ILE A 34 -1.83 -2.45 -5.37
C ILE A 34 -2.41 -2.53 -6.80
N LEU A 35 -2.21 -1.50 -7.62
CA LEU A 35 -2.72 -1.49 -8.99
C LEU A 35 -2.05 -2.57 -9.85
N ALA A 36 -0.75 -2.76 -9.68
CA ALA A 36 -0.03 -3.77 -10.45
C ALA A 36 -0.44 -5.20 -10.05
N ILE A 37 -0.64 -5.47 -8.74
CA ILE A 37 -1.20 -6.74 -8.26
C ILE A 37 -2.62 -6.96 -8.79
N ASN A 38 -3.43 -5.89 -8.90
CA ASN A 38 -4.78 -5.99 -9.43
C ASN A 38 -4.80 -6.44 -10.91
N GLU A 39 -3.84 -6.01 -11.73
CA GLU A 39 -3.73 -6.50 -13.11
C GLU A 39 -3.37 -8.00 -13.16
N ILE A 40 -2.53 -8.49 -12.25
CA ILE A 40 -2.23 -9.93 -12.13
C ILE A 40 -3.46 -10.69 -11.64
N TYR A 41 -4.18 -10.14 -10.66
CA TYR A 41 -5.40 -10.71 -10.11
C TYR A 41 -6.51 -10.85 -11.16
N LYS A 42 -6.69 -9.87 -12.06
CA LYS A 42 -7.70 -9.97 -13.14
C LYS A 42 -7.49 -11.19 -14.04
N ASN A 43 -6.23 -11.57 -14.27
CA ASN A 43 -5.88 -12.70 -15.14
C ASN A 43 -5.91 -14.04 -14.40
N THR A 44 -5.44 -14.08 -13.16
CA THR A 44 -5.29 -15.31 -12.37
C THR A 44 -6.48 -15.63 -11.48
N LYS A 45 -7.21 -14.60 -11.03
CA LYS A 45 -8.25 -14.63 -9.99
C LYS A 45 -7.81 -15.29 -8.68
N ASP A 46 -6.52 -15.25 -8.38
CA ASP A 46 -5.96 -15.86 -7.18
C ASP A 46 -6.32 -15.06 -5.92
N GLU A 47 -6.98 -15.71 -4.97
CA GLU A 47 -7.40 -15.11 -3.70
C GLU A 47 -6.21 -14.62 -2.86
N THR A 48 -5.03 -15.24 -2.99
CA THR A 48 -3.83 -14.85 -2.24
C THR A 48 -3.36 -13.44 -2.62
N LEU A 49 -3.53 -13.04 -3.89
CA LEU A 49 -3.23 -11.69 -4.37
C LEU A 49 -4.15 -10.66 -3.71
N MET A 50 -5.41 -11.03 -3.49
CA MET A 50 -6.38 -10.17 -2.82
C MET A 50 -5.97 -9.91 -1.36
N ASP A 51 -5.45 -10.91 -0.68
CA ASP A 51 -4.97 -10.73 0.69
C ASP A 51 -3.74 -9.83 0.75
N VAL A 52 -2.81 -9.93 -0.20
CA VAL A 52 -1.67 -8.99 -0.32
C VAL A 52 -2.18 -7.57 -0.53
N MET A 53 -3.13 -7.36 -1.46
CA MET A 53 -3.71 -6.03 -1.71
C MET A 53 -4.38 -5.44 -0.47
N LYS A 54 -5.14 -6.24 0.30
CA LYS A 54 -5.77 -5.79 1.55
C LYS A 54 -4.72 -5.32 2.55
N ARG A 55 -3.64 -6.08 2.74
CA ARG A 55 -2.54 -5.71 3.67
C ARG A 55 -1.84 -4.42 3.24
N LEU A 56 -1.53 -4.28 1.95
CA LEU A 56 -0.97 -3.04 1.39
C LEU A 56 -1.92 -1.85 1.55
N THR A 57 -3.22 -2.05 1.34
CA THR A 57 -4.24 -1.00 1.46
C THR A 57 -4.34 -0.47 2.89
N VAL A 58 -4.34 -1.35 3.89
CA VAL A 58 -4.31 -0.95 5.31
C VAL A 58 -3.06 -0.14 5.62
N LYS A 59 -1.90 -0.58 5.13
CA LYS A 59 -0.62 0.13 5.34
C LYS A 59 -0.63 1.50 4.68
N LYS A 60 -1.09 1.60 3.43
CA LYS A 60 -1.28 2.86 2.71
C LYS A 60 -2.22 3.81 3.45
N LYS A 61 -3.36 3.32 3.93
CA LYS A 61 -4.33 4.13 4.70
C LYS A 61 -3.69 4.76 5.94
N ARG A 62 -2.84 4.01 6.67
CA ARG A 62 -2.10 4.55 7.82
C ARG A 62 -1.12 5.67 7.43
N ILE A 63 -0.44 5.53 6.29
CA ILE A 63 0.46 6.57 5.77
C ILE A 63 -0.35 7.80 5.37
N ASP A 64 -1.45 7.63 4.64
CA ASP A 64 -2.31 8.71 4.17
C ASP A 64 -2.91 9.52 5.32
N VAL A 65 -3.40 8.86 6.37
CA VAL A 65 -3.93 9.52 7.58
C VAL A 65 -2.86 10.39 8.26
N ARG A 66 -1.59 9.95 8.26
CA ARG A 66 -0.47 10.74 8.81
C ARG A 66 0.00 11.85 7.89
N LEU A 67 -0.30 11.75 6.59
CA LEU A 67 0.09 12.74 5.59
C LEU A 67 -0.96 13.85 5.45
N LYS A 68 -2.24 13.49 5.42
CA LYS A 68 -3.37 14.40 5.17
C LYS A 68 -4.11 14.84 6.43
N GLY A 69 -3.76 14.26 7.58
CA GLY A 69 -4.61 14.31 8.77
C GLY A 69 -5.68 13.22 8.71
N ARG A 70 -6.32 12.93 9.86
CA ARG A 70 -7.52 12.10 9.85
C ARG A 70 -8.56 12.85 8.99
N PRO A 71 -9.17 12.21 7.97
CA PRO A 71 -10.35 12.81 7.38
C PRO A 71 -11.32 13.00 8.54
N ASP A 72 -11.85 14.22 8.71
CA ASP A 72 -12.97 14.41 9.63
C ASP A 72 -14.00 13.35 9.26
N SER A 73 -14.30 12.48 10.22
CA SER A 73 -15.52 11.69 10.15
C SER A 73 -16.63 12.73 10.16
N GLY A 74 -17.02 13.20 8.99
CA GLY A 74 -18.10 14.16 8.79
C GLY A 74 -19.41 13.52 9.22
N ILE A 75 -19.55 13.39 10.54
CA ILE A 75 -20.81 13.27 11.27
C ILE A 75 -21.41 14.67 11.27
#